data_AF-A0A945ZG45-F1
#
_entry.id   AF-A0A945ZG45-F1
#
_cell.length_a   1.000
_cell.length_b   1.000
_cell.length_c   1.000
_cell.angle_alpha   90.00
_cell.angle_beta   90.00
_cell.angle_gamma   90.00
#
_symmetry.space_group_name_H-M   'P 1'
#
loop_
_entity.id
_entity.type
_entity.pdbx_description
1 polymer ?
#
loop_
_entity_poly.entity_id
_entity_poly.type
_entity_poly.pdbx_seq_one_letter_code
_entity_poly.pdbx_strand_id
1 'polypeptide(L)'
;MSSLNDQHLGLLALAASGEKRWFFGHVGAGLLALDRLKTYDSSAELAPALEQYRGKAKTFVEESEMRASLTPGGAAVDDWRERLGAALVPHTKVLRNSGHGTIYITWAIRILSSSPDLATEPVVAGLEALAQSALNEDKSRYLSIRDHDRIYYDDAEVPTSETDRVASAFHAALPQFQDLETSERTYFLTGSKIHVLTYLHALMELQHFGFDDLHDAGISRWWKHLQLCRAMELVAKDYGAAAWSYPEGTTDPYAKVHEDPHAYKYRAAALDLLASDANSDRSALKSVMDRMQWVWAP
;
A
#
# COMPACT_ATOMS: atom_id res chain seq x y z
N MET A 1 -30.74 0.69 11.97
CA MET A 1 -29.44 1.36 11.74
C MET A 1 -28.86 0.78 10.47
N SER A 2 -28.68 1.57 9.42
CA SER A 2 -27.98 1.13 8.21
C SER A 2 -26.55 0.74 8.59
N SER A 3 -26.11 -0.48 8.29
CA SER A 3 -24.72 -0.87 8.53
C SER A 3 -23.81 -0.06 7.61
N LEU A 4 -22.66 0.38 8.14
CA LEU A 4 -21.63 1.02 7.33
C LEU A 4 -21.19 0.08 6.19
N ASN A 5 -20.99 0.63 4.99
CA ASN A 5 -20.36 -0.10 3.90
C ASN A 5 -18.85 -0.29 4.18
N ASP A 6 -18.19 -1.16 3.42
CA ASP A 6 -16.76 -1.48 3.64
C ASP A 6 -15.85 -0.26 3.43
N GLN A 7 -16.19 0.62 2.48
CA GLN A 7 -15.41 1.83 2.19
C GLN A 7 -15.40 2.79 3.36
N HIS A 8 -16.57 3.11 3.91
CA HIS A 8 -16.69 3.99 5.06
C HIS A 8 -15.99 3.37 6.27
N LEU A 9 -16.20 2.08 6.55
CA LEU A 9 -15.52 1.43 7.67
C LEU A 9 -13.98 1.40 7.51
N GLY A 10 -13.49 1.12 6.29
CA GLY A 10 -12.06 1.12 5.99
C GLY A 10 -11.43 2.50 6.13
N LEU A 11 -12.14 3.55 5.72
CA LEU A 11 -11.75 4.95 5.89
C LEU A 11 -11.67 5.33 7.38
N LEU A 12 -12.68 4.96 8.18
CA LEU A 12 -12.67 5.18 9.63
C LEU A 12 -11.51 4.45 10.30
N ALA A 13 -11.23 3.20 9.90
CA ALA A 13 -10.11 2.43 10.44
C ALA A 13 -8.74 3.02 10.07
N LEU A 14 -8.60 3.62 8.87
CA LEU A 14 -7.42 4.40 8.52
C LEU A 14 -7.28 5.63 9.42
N ALA A 15 -8.32 6.45 9.53
CA ALA A 15 -8.28 7.65 10.36
C ALA A 15 -8.00 7.34 11.84
N ALA A 16 -8.63 6.29 12.39
CA ALA A 16 -8.42 5.85 13.77
C ALA A 16 -6.98 5.34 14.01
N SER A 17 -6.27 4.94 12.96
CA SER A 17 -4.87 4.52 13.07
C SER A 17 -3.94 5.68 13.41
N GLY A 18 -4.34 6.92 13.12
CA GLY A 18 -3.63 8.15 13.51
C GLY A 18 -3.49 8.32 15.03
N GLU A 19 -4.43 7.79 15.82
CA GLU A 19 -4.38 7.81 17.29
C GLU A 19 -3.29 6.89 17.88
N LYS A 20 -2.89 5.85 17.12
CA LYS A 20 -1.98 4.80 17.59
C LYS A 20 -0.61 4.94 16.96
N ARG A 21 -0.43 4.32 15.78
CA ARG A 21 0.82 4.35 15.01
C ARG A 21 0.54 3.93 13.58
N TRP A 22 1.40 4.37 12.66
CA TRP A 22 1.28 4.08 11.23
C TRP A 22 1.02 2.61 10.90
N PHE A 23 1.63 1.67 11.64
CA PHE A 23 1.48 0.24 11.38
C PHE A 23 0.03 -0.24 11.48
N PHE A 24 -0.84 0.43 12.24
CA PHE A 24 -2.25 0.05 12.30
C PHE A 24 -3.05 0.45 11.04
N GLY A 25 -2.51 1.34 10.19
CA GLY A 25 -3.12 1.71 8.91
C GLY A 25 -3.33 0.52 7.96
N HIS A 26 -2.62 -0.59 8.17
CA HIS A 26 -2.87 -1.85 7.46
C HIS A 26 -4.30 -2.38 7.61
N VAL A 27 -4.96 -2.14 8.75
CA VAL A 27 -6.33 -2.61 9.00
C VAL A 27 -7.30 -1.95 8.02
N GLY A 28 -7.31 -0.61 7.98
CA GLY A 28 -8.18 0.14 7.08
C GLY A 28 -7.80 -0.04 5.61
N ALA A 29 -6.52 0.05 5.26
CA ALA A 29 -6.06 -0.14 3.89
C ALA A 29 -6.33 -1.56 3.37
N GLY A 30 -6.26 -2.59 4.23
CA GLY A 30 -6.61 -3.96 3.87
C GLY A 30 -8.08 -4.10 3.50
N LEU A 31 -8.98 -3.52 4.29
CA LEU A 31 -10.42 -3.53 3.98
C LEU A 31 -10.75 -2.76 2.70
N LEU A 32 -10.13 -1.61 2.47
CA LEU A 32 -10.30 -0.83 1.24
C LEU A 32 -9.79 -1.57 0.00
N ALA A 33 -8.64 -2.24 0.11
CA ALA A 33 -8.12 -3.06 -0.98
C ALA A 33 -9.03 -4.25 -1.29
N LEU A 34 -9.54 -4.93 -0.26
CA LEU A 34 -10.53 -6.01 -0.42
C LEU A 34 -11.82 -5.52 -1.08
N ASP A 35 -12.32 -4.35 -0.69
CA ASP A 35 -13.48 -3.74 -1.33
C ASP A 35 -13.21 -3.44 -2.81
N ARG A 36 -12.02 -2.91 -3.13
CA ARG A 36 -11.61 -2.68 -4.52
C ARG A 36 -11.57 -3.96 -5.34
N LEU A 37 -11.07 -5.07 -4.78
CA LEU A 37 -10.97 -6.34 -5.49
C LEU A 37 -12.32 -6.87 -6.00
N LYS A 38 -13.44 -6.53 -5.32
CA LYS A 38 -14.80 -6.89 -5.77
C LYS A 38 -15.15 -6.35 -7.16
N THR A 39 -14.47 -5.30 -7.60
CA THR A 39 -14.67 -4.71 -8.94
C THR A 39 -14.02 -5.54 -10.06
N TYR A 40 -13.11 -6.43 -9.71
CA TYR A 40 -12.40 -7.34 -10.63
C TYR A 40 -12.84 -8.79 -10.49
N ASP A 41 -13.18 -9.19 -9.28
CA ASP A 41 -13.45 -10.57 -8.90
C ASP A 41 -14.74 -10.63 -8.08
N SER A 42 -15.79 -11.15 -8.71
CA SER A 42 -17.09 -11.36 -8.06
C SER A 42 -17.21 -12.76 -7.44
N SER A 43 -16.10 -13.51 -7.34
CA SER A 43 -16.12 -14.85 -6.74
C SER A 43 -16.42 -14.79 -5.24
N ALA A 44 -16.98 -15.88 -4.74
CA ALA A 44 -17.22 -16.05 -3.31
C ALA A 44 -15.91 -16.18 -2.48
N GLU A 45 -14.76 -16.32 -3.14
CA GLU A 45 -13.47 -16.56 -2.48
C GLU A 45 -13.00 -15.37 -1.64
N LEU A 46 -13.42 -14.15 -1.99
CA LEU A 46 -13.09 -12.94 -1.22
C LEU A 46 -13.97 -12.77 0.03
N ALA A 47 -15.10 -13.47 0.13
CA ALA A 47 -16.07 -13.22 1.19
C ALA A 47 -15.53 -13.50 2.62
N PRO A 48 -14.82 -14.62 2.88
CA PRO A 48 -14.27 -14.88 4.22
C PRO A 48 -13.24 -13.83 4.65
N ALA A 49 -12.38 -13.41 3.72
CA ALA A 49 -11.39 -12.36 3.93
C ALA A 49 -12.03 -11.02 4.27
N LEU A 50 -13.04 -10.63 3.50
CA LEU A 50 -13.79 -9.41 3.69
C LEU A 50 -14.51 -9.40 5.04
N GLU A 51 -15.18 -10.49 5.41
CA GLU A 51 -15.85 -10.61 6.71
C GLU A 51 -14.85 -10.48 7.87
N GLN A 52 -13.71 -11.18 7.78
CA GLN A 52 -12.65 -11.10 8.79
C GLN A 52 -12.11 -9.66 8.94
N TYR A 53 -11.80 -8.98 7.83
CA TYR A 53 -11.27 -7.62 7.86
C TYR A 53 -12.31 -6.58 8.28
N ARG A 54 -13.57 -6.77 7.90
CA ARG A 54 -14.68 -5.96 8.40
C ARG A 54 -14.80 -6.08 9.92
N GLY A 55 -14.70 -7.30 10.46
CA GLY A 55 -14.64 -7.53 11.91
C GLY A 55 -13.48 -6.80 12.57
N LYS A 56 -12.25 -6.98 12.06
CA LYS A 56 -11.04 -6.32 12.56
C LYS A 56 -11.16 -4.79 12.53
N ALA A 57 -11.60 -4.22 11.41
CA ALA A 57 -11.76 -2.77 11.25
C ALA A 57 -12.83 -2.22 12.19
N LYS A 58 -13.97 -2.92 12.33
CA LYS A 58 -15.02 -2.53 13.27
C LYS A 58 -14.52 -2.52 14.71
N THR A 59 -13.92 -3.61 15.18
CA THR A 59 -13.35 -3.67 16.54
C THR A 59 -12.31 -2.57 16.73
N PHE A 60 -11.45 -2.33 15.74
CA PHE A 60 -10.42 -1.30 15.82
C PHE A 60 -11.00 0.11 16.01
N VAL A 61 -12.07 0.45 15.27
CA VAL A 61 -12.75 1.74 15.41
C VAL A 61 -13.54 1.81 16.73
N GLU A 62 -14.18 0.73 17.16
CA GLU A 62 -14.90 0.66 18.45
C GLU A 62 -13.99 0.90 19.66
N GLU A 63 -12.72 0.53 19.55
CA GLU A 63 -11.67 0.72 20.57
C GLU A 63 -10.89 2.04 20.42
N SER A 64 -11.30 2.93 19.50
CA SER A 64 -10.65 4.23 19.23
C SER A 64 -11.51 5.40 19.68
N GLU A 65 -10.94 6.61 19.71
CA GLU A 65 -11.70 7.84 19.94
C GLU A 65 -12.71 8.11 18.81
N MET A 66 -12.50 7.52 17.63
CA MET A 66 -13.44 7.56 16.49
C MET A 66 -14.69 6.67 16.64
N ARG A 67 -14.91 5.99 17.77
CA ARG A 67 -16.10 5.13 17.98
C ARG A 67 -17.42 5.85 17.66
N ALA A 68 -17.53 7.13 17.99
CA ALA A 68 -18.74 7.92 17.72
C ALA A 68 -19.05 8.03 16.21
N SER A 69 -18.00 8.03 15.37
CA SER A 69 -18.10 8.12 13.91
C SER A 69 -18.64 6.83 13.26
N LEU A 70 -18.85 5.75 14.03
CA LEU A 70 -19.56 4.56 13.53
C LEU A 70 -21.04 4.83 13.21
N THR A 71 -21.58 5.91 13.76
CA THR A 71 -22.89 6.43 13.36
C THR A 71 -22.64 7.57 12.37
N PRO A 72 -23.05 7.43 11.08
CA PRO A 72 -22.85 8.48 10.09
C PRO A 72 -23.44 9.81 10.57
N GLY A 73 -22.64 10.87 10.48
CA GLY A 73 -23.00 12.21 10.90
C GLY A 73 -21.79 13.15 10.87
N GLY A 74 -22.06 14.44 10.97
CA GLY A 74 -21.07 15.50 10.81
C GLY A 74 -21.15 16.18 9.45
N ALA A 75 -20.71 17.43 9.40
CA ALA A 75 -20.54 18.14 8.13
C ALA A 75 -19.24 17.68 7.47
N ALA A 76 -19.29 17.47 6.16
CA ALA A 76 -18.08 17.32 5.37
C ALA A 76 -17.26 18.62 5.42
N VAL A 77 -15.95 18.50 5.42
CA VAL A 77 -15.02 19.62 5.31
C VAL A 77 -14.64 19.81 3.85
N ASP A 78 -14.81 21.02 3.32
CA ASP A 78 -14.63 21.30 1.89
C ASP A 78 -13.14 21.31 1.48
N ASP A 79 -12.23 21.51 2.43
CA ASP A 79 -10.78 21.65 2.22
C ASP A 79 -9.99 20.35 2.42
N TRP A 80 -10.67 19.19 2.56
CA TRP A 80 -10.02 17.90 2.81
C TRP A 80 -8.90 17.57 1.82
N ARG A 81 -9.10 17.97 0.55
CA ARG A 81 -8.16 17.69 -0.54
C ARG A 81 -6.85 18.46 -0.37
N GLU A 82 -6.93 19.74 0.02
CA GLU A 82 -5.78 20.58 0.33
C GLU A 82 -5.02 20.03 1.54
N ARG A 83 -5.76 19.70 2.61
CA ARG A 83 -5.22 19.15 3.85
C ARG A 83 -4.46 17.85 3.65
N LEU A 84 -5.06 16.88 2.97
CA LEU A 84 -4.40 15.60 2.68
C LEU A 84 -3.23 15.75 1.70
N GLY A 85 -3.34 16.66 0.72
CA GLY A 85 -2.23 17.02 -0.16
C GLY A 85 -1.04 17.58 0.62
N ALA A 86 -1.28 18.52 1.53
CA ALA A 86 -0.25 19.10 2.39
C ALA A 86 0.38 18.05 3.33
N ALA A 87 -0.42 17.14 3.88
CA ALA A 87 0.06 16.05 4.72
C ALA A 87 0.97 15.05 3.98
N LEU A 88 0.86 14.96 2.65
CA LEU A 88 1.69 14.11 1.80
C LEU A 88 3.00 14.75 1.34
N VAL A 89 3.12 16.08 1.34
CA VAL A 89 4.35 16.78 0.93
C VAL A 89 5.63 16.27 1.64
N PRO A 90 5.64 15.98 2.95
CA PRO A 90 6.84 15.43 3.59
C PRO A 90 7.23 14.03 3.08
N HIS A 91 6.27 13.21 2.65
CA HIS A 91 6.50 11.85 2.16
C HIS A 91 7.18 11.81 0.79
N THR A 92 7.07 12.88 0.00
CA THR A 92 7.82 13.01 -1.26
C THR A 92 9.27 13.45 -1.04
N LYS A 93 9.56 14.08 0.11
CA LYS A 93 10.90 14.58 0.44
C LYS A 93 11.80 13.49 1.01
N VAL A 94 11.25 12.58 1.81
CA VAL A 94 12.00 11.51 2.49
C VAL A 94 11.25 10.20 2.40
N LEU A 95 11.94 9.13 2.00
CA LEU A 95 11.39 7.78 2.07
C LEU A 95 11.34 7.34 3.54
N ARG A 96 10.14 7.23 4.10
CA ARG A 96 9.92 6.65 5.44
C ARG A 96 9.05 5.42 5.35
N ASN A 97 9.37 4.42 6.17
CA ASN A 97 8.58 3.20 6.34
C ASN A 97 8.06 2.64 5.01
N SER A 98 8.93 2.42 4.01
CA SER A 98 8.51 1.84 2.71
C SER A 98 7.33 2.55 2.00
N GLY A 99 7.14 3.86 2.19
CA GLY A 99 6.08 4.63 1.52
C GLY A 99 4.68 4.49 2.13
N HIS A 100 4.57 3.95 3.35
CA HIS A 100 3.28 3.71 4.01
C HIS A 100 2.35 4.93 4.07
N GLY A 101 2.89 6.12 4.38
CA GLY A 101 2.09 7.34 4.43
C GLY A 101 1.42 7.63 3.10
N THR A 102 2.19 7.61 2.01
CA THR A 102 1.64 7.76 0.65
C THR A 102 0.62 6.68 0.32
N ILE A 103 0.92 5.41 0.60
CA ILE A 103 0.02 4.29 0.30
C ILE A 103 -1.34 4.47 1.02
N TYR A 104 -1.32 4.72 2.33
CA TYR A 104 -2.54 4.79 3.12
C TYR A 104 -3.40 6.00 2.77
N ILE A 105 -2.79 7.19 2.65
CA ILE A 105 -3.55 8.40 2.36
C ILE A 105 -4.10 8.38 0.94
N THR A 106 -3.41 7.74 -0.01
CA THR A 106 -3.95 7.58 -1.36
C THR A 106 -5.19 6.69 -1.39
N TRP A 107 -5.23 5.62 -0.60
CA TRP A 107 -6.46 4.84 -0.43
C TRP A 107 -7.60 5.68 0.14
N ALA A 108 -7.33 6.57 1.09
CA ALA A 108 -8.33 7.49 1.60
C ALA A 108 -8.79 8.51 0.55
N ILE A 109 -7.86 9.14 -0.19
CA ILE A 109 -8.15 10.09 -1.27
C ILE A 109 -9.05 9.45 -2.34
N ARG A 110 -8.80 8.18 -2.70
CA ARG A 110 -9.66 7.44 -3.64
C ARG A 110 -11.12 7.42 -3.17
N ILE A 111 -11.35 7.04 -1.92
CA ILE A 111 -12.71 6.96 -1.35
C ILE A 111 -13.34 8.35 -1.24
N LEU A 112 -12.61 9.35 -0.72
CA LEU A 112 -13.10 10.71 -0.55
C LEU A 112 -13.39 11.40 -1.89
N SER A 113 -12.69 11.02 -2.97
CA SER A 113 -12.97 11.53 -4.32
C SER A 113 -14.31 11.03 -4.87
N SER A 114 -14.73 9.81 -4.51
CA SER A 114 -16.05 9.27 -4.89
C SER A 114 -17.17 9.54 -3.88
N SER A 115 -16.82 9.84 -2.62
CA SER A 115 -17.74 10.05 -1.52
C SER A 115 -17.22 11.15 -0.60
N PRO A 116 -17.22 12.42 -1.07
CA PRO A 116 -16.67 13.55 -0.32
C PRO A 116 -17.46 13.87 0.95
N ASP A 117 -18.71 13.42 1.06
CA ASP A 117 -19.53 13.50 2.26
C ASP A 117 -18.93 12.75 3.46
N LEU A 118 -18.04 11.78 3.21
CA LEU A 118 -17.31 11.06 4.26
C LEU A 118 -16.11 11.84 4.83
N ALA A 119 -15.71 12.95 4.19
CA ALA A 119 -14.60 13.79 4.64
C ALA A 119 -15.02 14.68 5.82
N THR A 120 -15.37 14.08 6.96
CA THR A 120 -15.66 14.82 8.19
C THR A 120 -14.38 15.24 8.91
N GLU A 121 -14.46 16.25 9.78
CA GLU A 121 -13.29 16.73 10.55
C GLU A 121 -12.54 15.59 11.29
N PRO A 122 -13.20 14.67 12.03
CA PRO A 122 -12.49 13.57 12.68
C PRO A 122 -11.77 12.65 11.69
N VAL A 123 -12.34 12.42 10.51
CA VAL A 123 -11.72 11.59 9.47
C VAL A 123 -10.48 12.25 8.91
N VAL A 124 -10.58 13.52 8.50
CA VAL A 124 -9.44 14.23 7.88
C VAL A 124 -8.32 14.43 8.91
N ALA A 125 -8.64 14.85 10.13
CA ALA A 125 -7.65 14.98 11.20
C ALA A 125 -6.96 13.66 11.55
N GLY A 126 -7.71 12.54 11.61
CA GLY A 126 -7.14 11.22 11.85
C GLY A 126 -6.21 10.76 10.73
N LEU A 127 -6.56 11.07 9.47
CA LEU A 127 -5.70 10.79 8.31
C LEU A 127 -4.43 11.65 8.30
N GLU A 128 -4.51 12.94 8.65
CA GLU A 128 -3.33 13.80 8.83
C GLU A 128 -2.41 13.23 9.92
N ALA A 129 -2.98 12.80 11.06
CA ALA A 129 -2.22 12.17 12.14
C ALA A 129 -1.58 10.85 11.70
N LEU A 130 -2.28 10.02 10.90
CA LEU A 130 -1.72 8.80 10.31
C LEU A 130 -0.55 9.12 9.38
N ALA A 131 -0.70 10.11 8.50
CA ALA A 131 0.36 10.56 7.60
C ALA A 131 1.58 11.02 8.38
N GLN A 132 1.39 11.81 9.44
CA GLN A 132 2.47 12.27 10.30
C GLN A 132 3.14 11.11 11.05
N SER A 133 2.36 10.17 11.59
CA SER A 133 2.89 8.97 12.26
C SER A 133 3.76 8.11 11.32
N ALA A 134 3.41 8.06 10.02
CA ALA A 134 4.17 7.31 9.03
C ALA A 134 5.55 7.94 8.69
N LEU A 135 5.82 9.17 9.15
CA LEU A 135 7.14 9.80 9.06
C LEU A 135 8.07 9.40 10.21
N ASN A 136 7.58 8.62 11.18
CA ASN A 136 8.41 8.10 12.28
C ASN A 136 9.65 7.37 11.74
N GLU A 137 10.78 7.65 12.37
CA GLU A 137 12.09 7.22 11.89
C GLU A 137 12.39 5.76 12.25
N ASP A 138 12.72 4.94 11.25
CA ASP A 138 13.26 3.58 11.38
C ASP A 138 14.42 3.40 10.40
N LYS A 139 15.56 4.01 10.74
CA LYS A 139 16.75 4.07 9.87
C LYS A 139 17.30 2.69 9.46
N SER A 140 17.12 1.69 10.31
CA SER A 140 17.63 0.33 10.12
C SER A 140 16.57 -0.67 9.63
N ARG A 141 15.49 -0.17 9.01
CA ARG A 141 14.40 -0.99 8.47
C ARG A 141 14.85 -2.06 7.47
N TYR A 142 15.84 -1.76 6.64
CA TYR A 142 16.32 -2.66 5.60
C TYR A 142 17.50 -3.49 6.13
N LEU A 143 17.46 -4.80 5.91
CA LEU A 143 18.50 -5.73 6.38
C LEU A 143 19.89 -5.26 5.93
N SER A 144 20.85 -5.32 6.86
CA SER A 144 22.25 -4.87 6.71
C SER A 144 22.48 -3.35 6.54
N ILE A 145 21.43 -2.54 6.39
CA ILE A 145 21.54 -1.09 6.18
C ILE A 145 21.23 -0.37 7.47
N ARG A 146 22.24 0.26 8.09
CA ARG A 146 22.08 0.97 9.37
C ARG A 146 21.33 2.29 9.26
N ASP A 147 21.53 3.02 8.17
CA ASP A 147 20.89 4.31 7.91
C ASP A 147 20.61 4.46 6.42
N HIS A 148 19.39 4.10 6.01
CA HIS A 148 18.96 4.17 4.62
C HIS A 148 18.79 5.61 4.11
N ASP A 149 18.71 6.62 4.99
CA ASP A 149 18.62 8.03 4.57
C ASP A 149 19.91 8.47 3.90
N ARG A 150 21.05 7.94 4.36
CA ARG A 150 22.40 8.25 3.86
C ARG A 150 22.76 7.54 2.57
N ILE A 151 21.95 6.58 2.15
CA ILE A 151 22.18 5.89 0.88
C ILE A 151 21.69 6.79 -0.25
N TYR A 152 22.65 7.22 -1.06
CA TYR A 152 22.42 7.96 -2.30
C TYR A 152 22.04 7.00 -3.42
N TYR A 153 21.11 7.44 -4.25
CA TYR A 153 20.72 6.80 -5.50
C TYR A 153 20.64 7.88 -6.56
N ASP A 154 21.07 7.55 -7.77
CA ASP A 154 21.04 8.48 -8.88
C ASP A 154 19.61 8.55 -9.44
N ASP A 155 19.00 9.73 -9.36
CA ASP A 155 17.66 9.97 -9.92
C ASP A 155 17.66 9.84 -11.45
N ALA A 156 18.82 9.91 -12.11
CA ALA A 156 18.95 9.66 -13.54
C ALA A 156 18.72 8.18 -13.93
N GLU A 157 18.79 7.25 -12.98
CA GLU A 157 18.49 5.83 -13.19
C GLU A 157 16.99 5.51 -13.10
N VAL A 158 16.17 6.47 -12.65
CA VAL A 158 14.72 6.29 -12.57
C VAL A 158 14.18 6.05 -13.98
N PRO A 159 13.45 4.94 -14.23
CA PRO A 159 12.85 4.70 -15.54
C PRO A 159 11.95 5.86 -15.96
N THR A 160 12.14 6.37 -17.17
CA THR A 160 11.39 7.54 -17.67
C THR A 160 10.00 7.17 -18.18
N SER A 161 9.83 5.94 -18.70
CA SER A 161 8.54 5.46 -19.17
C SER A 161 7.72 4.85 -18.03
N GLU A 162 6.40 5.07 -18.03
CA GLU A 162 5.49 4.44 -17.07
C GLU A 162 5.53 2.92 -17.16
N THR A 163 5.52 2.37 -18.39
CA THR A 163 5.59 0.94 -18.64
C THR A 163 6.82 0.29 -17.99
N ASP A 164 8.00 0.92 -18.08
CA ASP A 164 9.22 0.40 -17.44
C ASP A 164 9.16 0.49 -15.92
N ARG A 165 8.53 1.54 -15.36
CA ARG A 165 8.31 1.65 -13.91
C ARG A 165 7.41 0.53 -13.41
N VAL A 166 6.29 0.31 -14.08
CA VAL A 166 5.33 -0.74 -13.75
C VAL A 166 6.00 -2.12 -13.87
N ALA A 167 6.69 -2.40 -14.98
CA ALA A 167 7.43 -3.65 -15.15
C ALA A 167 8.48 -3.88 -14.04
N SER A 168 9.23 -2.82 -13.68
CA SER A 168 10.21 -2.86 -12.60
C SER A 168 9.56 -3.15 -11.25
N ALA A 169 8.41 -2.53 -10.97
CA ALA A 169 7.66 -2.74 -9.73
C ALA A 169 7.11 -4.16 -9.62
N PHE A 170 6.55 -4.72 -10.70
CA PHE A 170 6.08 -6.10 -10.74
C PHE A 170 7.21 -7.09 -10.46
N HIS A 171 8.33 -6.95 -11.17
CA HIS A 171 9.49 -7.82 -10.95
C HIS A 171 10.05 -7.69 -9.52
N ALA A 172 10.16 -6.46 -9.03
CA ALA A 172 10.67 -6.17 -7.68
C ALA A 172 9.70 -6.59 -6.57
N ALA A 173 8.41 -6.82 -6.84
CA ALA A 173 7.48 -7.27 -5.83
C ALA A 173 7.51 -8.80 -5.61
N LEU A 174 8.10 -9.59 -6.51
CA LEU A 174 8.17 -11.05 -6.35
C LEU A 174 9.08 -11.46 -5.20
N PRO A 175 8.60 -12.20 -4.19
CA PRO A 175 9.44 -12.58 -3.05
C PRO A 175 10.51 -13.59 -3.45
N GLN A 176 11.74 -13.40 -2.97
CA GLN A 176 12.84 -14.39 -3.11
C GLN A 176 13.16 -15.08 -1.77
N PHE A 177 12.85 -14.43 -0.66
CA PHE A 177 13.11 -14.90 0.68
C PHE A 177 11.89 -14.70 1.58
N GLN A 178 11.73 -15.56 2.58
CA GLN A 178 10.79 -15.38 3.68
C GLN A 178 11.27 -14.27 4.62
N ASP A 179 10.36 -13.72 5.42
CA ASP A 179 10.72 -12.76 6.46
C ASP A 179 11.75 -13.34 7.43
N LEU A 180 12.69 -12.51 7.89
CA LEU A 180 13.81 -12.95 8.72
C LEU A 180 13.62 -12.46 10.15
N GLU A 181 13.44 -13.38 11.07
CA GLU A 181 13.47 -13.10 12.51
C GLU A 181 14.91 -13.20 13.03
N THR A 182 15.36 -12.16 13.73
CA THR A 182 16.64 -12.12 14.43
C THR A 182 16.41 -11.87 15.91
N SER A 183 17.45 -11.99 16.74
CA SER A 183 17.37 -11.67 18.16
C SER A 183 16.99 -10.21 18.46
N GLU A 184 17.21 -9.29 17.52
CA GLU A 184 16.96 -7.86 17.71
C GLU A 184 15.62 -7.41 17.14
N ARG A 185 15.21 -7.97 16.00
CA ARG A 185 13.97 -7.61 15.31
C ARG A 185 13.59 -8.61 14.20
N THR A 186 12.37 -8.46 13.73
CA THR A 186 11.90 -9.05 12.46
C THR A 186 12.19 -8.09 11.31
N TYR A 187 12.77 -8.61 10.23
CA TYR A 187 12.90 -7.94 8.94
C TYR A 187 11.82 -8.46 7.99
N PHE A 188 10.88 -7.58 7.66
CA PHE A 188 9.77 -7.86 6.75
C PHE A 188 10.23 -7.79 5.29
N LEU A 189 10.96 -8.82 4.83
CA LEU A 189 11.51 -8.89 3.47
C LEU A 189 10.37 -8.91 2.43
N THR A 190 9.34 -9.69 2.68
CA THR A 190 8.20 -9.88 1.78
C THR A 190 7.33 -8.63 1.70
N GLY A 191 6.91 -8.10 2.85
CA GLY A 191 6.11 -6.87 2.94
C GLY A 191 6.82 -5.66 2.31
N SER A 192 8.14 -5.53 2.52
CA SER A 192 8.92 -4.46 1.89
C SER A 192 8.94 -4.56 0.36
N LYS A 193 8.93 -5.77 -0.21
CA LYS A 193 8.86 -5.94 -1.67
C LYS A 193 7.49 -5.63 -2.24
N ILE A 194 6.42 -6.04 -1.55
CA ILE A 194 5.04 -5.64 -1.90
C ILE A 194 4.89 -4.11 -1.94
N HIS A 195 5.59 -3.41 -1.04
CA HIS A 195 5.57 -1.95 -1.02
C HIS A 195 6.21 -1.29 -2.22
N VAL A 196 7.08 -1.96 -2.96
CA VAL A 196 7.57 -1.43 -4.24
C VAL A 196 6.41 -1.25 -5.23
N LEU A 197 5.52 -2.24 -5.35
CA LEU A 197 4.36 -2.13 -6.26
C LEU A 197 3.27 -1.24 -5.70
N THR A 198 2.90 -1.42 -4.43
CA THR A 198 1.80 -0.64 -3.83
C THR A 198 2.15 0.84 -3.68
N TYR A 199 3.43 1.19 -3.52
CA TYR A 199 3.87 2.59 -3.50
C TYR A 199 3.84 3.22 -4.90
N LEU A 200 4.29 2.51 -5.94
CA LEU A 200 4.15 3.02 -7.32
C LEU A 200 2.69 3.26 -7.68
N HIS A 201 1.83 2.27 -7.39
CA HIS A 201 0.38 2.41 -7.59
C HIS A 201 -0.18 3.62 -6.87
N ALA A 202 0.22 3.86 -5.62
CA ALA A 202 -0.22 5.05 -4.88
C ALA A 202 0.23 6.36 -5.55
N LEU A 203 1.45 6.43 -6.08
CA LEU A 203 1.91 7.62 -6.80
C LEU A 203 1.12 7.84 -8.10
N MET A 204 0.85 6.79 -8.86
CA MET A 204 0.06 6.88 -10.10
C MET A 204 -1.39 7.29 -9.82
N GLU A 205 -1.98 6.78 -8.73
CA GLU A 205 -3.30 7.19 -8.27
C GLU A 205 -3.34 8.66 -7.83
N LEU A 206 -2.30 9.16 -7.15
CA LEU A 206 -2.20 10.58 -6.82
C LEU A 206 -2.25 11.44 -8.08
N GLN A 207 -1.54 11.04 -9.13
CA GLN A 207 -1.61 11.71 -10.43
C GLN A 207 -3.04 11.65 -11.00
N HIS A 208 -3.66 10.46 -11.02
CA HIS A 208 -5.04 10.29 -11.49
C HIS A 208 -6.04 11.19 -10.76
N PHE A 209 -5.86 11.35 -9.44
CA PHE A 209 -6.70 12.24 -8.65
C PHE A 209 -6.32 13.71 -8.79
N GLY A 210 -5.30 14.11 -9.55
CA GLY A 210 -4.91 15.50 -9.80
C GLY A 210 -3.93 16.08 -8.76
N PHE A 211 -3.05 15.24 -8.23
CA PHE A 211 -1.91 15.60 -7.39
C PHE A 211 -0.58 15.36 -8.13
N ASP A 212 -0.46 15.89 -9.35
CA ASP A 212 0.70 15.70 -10.22
C ASP A 212 2.04 16.06 -9.55
N ASP A 213 2.07 17.17 -8.82
CA ASP A 213 3.27 17.61 -8.07
C ASP A 213 3.74 16.57 -7.04
N LEU A 214 2.81 15.87 -6.38
CA LEU A 214 3.14 14.83 -5.40
C LEU A 214 3.62 13.56 -6.08
N HIS A 215 3.01 13.18 -7.21
CA HIS A 215 3.49 12.08 -8.04
C HIS A 215 4.94 12.34 -8.47
N ASP A 216 5.18 13.47 -9.14
CA ASP A 216 6.49 13.79 -9.73
C ASP A 216 7.59 13.87 -8.66
N ALA A 217 7.29 14.51 -7.52
CA ALA A 217 8.22 14.58 -6.41
C ALA A 217 8.46 13.21 -5.73
N GLY A 218 7.47 12.31 -5.74
CA GLY A 218 7.52 11.02 -5.07
C GLY A 218 8.20 9.90 -5.85
N ILE A 219 8.26 9.98 -7.17
CA ILE A 219 8.79 8.90 -8.03
C ILE A 219 10.24 8.53 -7.69
N SER A 220 11.10 9.50 -7.38
CA SER A 220 12.49 9.23 -6.94
C SER A 220 12.54 8.43 -5.63
N ARG A 221 11.57 8.63 -4.72
CA ARG A 221 11.48 7.93 -3.44
C ARG A 221 11.00 6.50 -3.60
N TRP A 222 10.07 6.27 -4.53
CA TRP A 222 9.73 4.93 -4.95
C TRP A 222 10.94 4.19 -5.53
N TRP A 223 11.71 4.84 -6.41
CA TRP A 223 12.92 4.23 -6.98
C TRP A 223 13.96 3.88 -5.91
N LYS A 224 14.21 4.80 -4.97
CA LYS A 224 15.05 4.53 -3.80
C LYS A 224 14.56 3.31 -3.01
N HIS A 225 13.25 3.18 -2.78
CA HIS A 225 12.70 2.02 -2.08
C HIS A 225 12.98 0.70 -2.82
N LEU A 226 12.75 0.68 -4.14
CA LEU A 226 13.05 -0.46 -5.00
C LEU A 226 14.53 -0.87 -4.89
N GLN A 227 15.45 0.10 -4.97
CA GLN A 227 16.88 -0.16 -4.87
C GLN A 227 17.31 -0.67 -3.48
N LEU A 228 16.69 -0.16 -2.40
CA LEU A 228 16.92 -0.65 -1.04
C LEU A 228 16.44 -2.10 -0.89
N CYS A 229 15.27 -2.44 -1.45
CA CYS A 229 14.79 -3.83 -1.48
C CYS A 229 15.75 -4.76 -2.24
N ARG A 230 16.27 -4.33 -3.40
CA ARG A 230 17.29 -5.10 -4.13
C ARG A 230 18.55 -5.33 -3.30
N ALA A 231 19.08 -4.29 -2.66
CA ALA A 231 20.27 -4.40 -1.81
C ALA A 231 20.05 -5.36 -0.63
N MET A 232 18.88 -5.28 -0.01
CA MET A 232 18.46 -6.17 1.09
C MET A 232 18.46 -7.64 0.67
N GLU A 233 18.00 -7.96 -0.55
CA GLU A 233 17.95 -9.33 -1.05
C GLU A 233 19.32 -9.94 -1.33
N LEU A 234 20.27 -9.14 -1.80
CA LEU A 234 21.63 -9.61 -2.10
C LEU A 234 22.33 -10.22 -0.88
N VAL A 235 21.97 -9.78 0.32
CA VAL A 235 22.55 -10.25 1.57
C VAL A 235 21.64 -11.20 2.35
N ALA A 236 20.36 -11.30 2.01
CA ALA A 236 19.36 -12.01 2.83
C ALA A 236 19.75 -13.46 3.11
N LYS A 237 20.28 -14.16 2.11
CA LYS A 237 20.77 -15.55 2.24
C LYS A 237 21.91 -15.66 3.25
N ASP A 238 22.86 -14.73 3.22
CA ASP A 238 24.04 -14.74 4.10
C ASP A 238 23.66 -14.49 5.56
N TYR A 239 22.53 -13.81 5.78
CA TYR A 239 21.91 -13.60 7.09
C TYR A 239 20.96 -14.74 7.51
N GLY A 240 20.86 -15.81 6.72
CA GLY A 240 20.08 -17.00 7.05
C GLY A 240 18.60 -16.93 6.68
N ALA A 241 18.18 -15.97 5.85
CA ALA A 241 16.79 -15.95 5.36
C ALA A 241 16.51 -17.19 4.50
N ALA A 242 15.39 -17.86 4.77
CA ALA A 242 14.94 -19.00 3.99
C ALA A 242 14.46 -18.53 2.60
N ALA A 243 14.73 -19.34 1.56
CA ALA A 243 14.21 -19.06 0.23
C ALA A 243 12.68 -19.10 0.23
N TRP A 244 12.07 -18.25 -0.57
CA TRP A 244 10.63 -18.26 -0.77
C TRP A 244 10.20 -19.52 -1.54
N SER A 245 9.08 -20.11 -1.14
CA SER A 245 8.40 -21.17 -1.88
C SER A 245 6.97 -20.76 -2.18
N TYR A 246 6.51 -21.07 -3.39
CA TYR A 246 5.12 -20.82 -3.77
C TYR A 246 4.18 -21.73 -2.98
N PRO A 247 3.01 -21.22 -2.56
CA PRO A 247 2.00 -22.08 -1.99
C PRO A 247 1.59 -23.18 -2.98
N GLU A 248 1.35 -24.39 -2.48
CA GLU A 248 1.04 -25.54 -3.33
C GLU A 248 -0.17 -25.27 -4.25
N GLY A 249 -0.02 -25.56 -5.55
CA GLY A 249 -1.08 -25.41 -6.54
C GLY A 249 -1.35 -23.99 -7.04
N THR A 250 -0.49 -23.01 -6.71
CA THR A 250 -0.59 -21.64 -7.25
C THR A 250 0.77 -21.10 -7.70
N THR A 251 0.75 -20.25 -8.73
CA THR A 251 1.88 -19.46 -9.20
C THR A 251 1.81 -18.01 -8.72
N ASP A 252 0.73 -17.60 -8.06
CA ASP A 252 0.65 -16.33 -7.36
C ASP A 252 1.33 -16.47 -5.99
N PRO A 253 2.46 -15.76 -5.76
CA PRO A 253 3.18 -15.86 -4.50
C PRO A 253 2.34 -15.40 -3.30
N TYR A 254 1.25 -14.66 -3.53
CA TYR A 254 0.41 -14.10 -2.48
C TYR A 254 -1.01 -14.70 -2.43
N ALA A 255 -1.31 -15.71 -3.27
CA ALA A 255 -2.66 -16.28 -3.40
C ALA A 255 -3.23 -16.90 -2.12
N LYS A 256 -2.38 -17.42 -1.22
CA LYS A 256 -2.84 -18.06 0.04
C LYS A 256 -2.72 -17.17 1.26
N VAL A 257 -2.27 -15.93 1.12
CA VAL A 257 -2.01 -15.08 2.28
C VAL A 257 -3.25 -14.27 2.65
N HIS A 258 -4.39 -14.98 2.83
CA HIS A 258 -5.63 -14.35 3.25
C HIS A 258 -5.58 -13.76 4.68
N GLU A 259 -4.47 -13.98 5.39
CA GLU A 259 -4.24 -13.45 6.73
C GLU A 259 -3.44 -12.15 6.73
N ASP A 260 -2.81 -11.77 5.61
CA ASP A 260 -1.90 -10.63 5.51
C ASP A 260 -2.52 -9.46 4.71
N PRO A 261 -2.63 -8.26 5.30
CA PRO A 261 -3.17 -7.10 4.59
C PRO A 261 -2.31 -6.68 3.38
N HIS A 262 -1.04 -7.08 3.31
CA HIS A 262 -0.17 -6.77 2.18
C HIS A 262 -0.63 -7.50 0.89
N ALA A 263 -1.12 -8.73 0.99
CA ALA A 263 -1.51 -9.53 -0.18
C ALA A 263 -2.70 -8.92 -0.94
N TYR A 264 -3.73 -8.44 -0.23
CA TYR A 264 -4.87 -7.78 -0.88
C TYR A 264 -4.51 -6.45 -1.51
N LYS A 265 -3.70 -5.63 -0.82
CA LYS A 265 -3.21 -4.37 -1.37
C LYS A 265 -2.37 -4.61 -2.62
N TYR A 266 -1.52 -5.63 -2.59
CA TYR A 266 -0.73 -6.05 -3.74
C TYR A 266 -1.63 -6.42 -4.91
N ARG A 267 -2.59 -7.35 -4.71
CA ARG A 267 -3.48 -7.81 -5.78
C ARG A 267 -4.32 -6.67 -6.34
N ALA A 268 -4.88 -5.81 -5.49
CA ALA A 268 -5.66 -4.65 -5.92
C ALA A 268 -4.81 -3.66 -6.73
N ALA A 269 -3.63 -3.29 -6.23
CA ALA A 269 -2.71 -2.40 -6.91
C ALA A 269 -2.21 -2.98 -8.25
N ALA A 270 -1.92 -4.28 -8.30
CA ALA A 270 -1.52 -4.95 -9.52
C ALA A 270 -2.61 -4.90 -10.59
N LEU A 271 -3.87 -5.18 -10.20
CA LEU A 271 -5.02 -5.12 -11.10
C LEU A 271 -5.33 -3.70 -11.57
N ASP A 272 -5.21 -2.71 -10.69
CA ASP A 272 -5.37 -1.30 -11.02
C ASP A 272 -4.31 -0.86 -12.05
N LEU A 273 -3.03 -1.17 -11.82
CA LEU A 273 -1.92 -0.85 -12.74
C LEU A 273 -2.07 -1.54 -14.11
N LEU A 274 -2.58 -2.77 -14.12
CA LEU A 274 -2.85 -3.50 -15.37
C LEU A 274 -4.06 -2.94 -16.12
N ALA A 275 -5.04 -2.40 -15.41
CA ALA A 275 -6.23 -1.79 -16.01
C ALA A 275 -5.93 -0.39 -16.58
N SER A 276 -5.08 0.40 -15.93
CA SER A 276 -4.68 1.73 -16.42
C SER A 276 -3.86 1.65 -17.70
N ASP A 277 -3.02 0.61 -17.84
CA ASP A 277 -2.20 0.35 -19.03
C ASP A 277 -3.02 -0.18 -20.22
N ALA A 278 -4.34 -0.36 -20.09
CA ALA A 278 -5.20 -0.82 -21.19
C ALA A 278 -5.29 0.15 -22.38
N ASN A 279 -4.72 1.36 -22.28
CA ASN A 279 -4.53 2.33 -23.36
C ASN A 279 -3.09 2.36 -23.93
N SER A 280 -2.16 1.62 -23.33
CA SER A 280 -0.78 1.42 -23.78
C SER A 280 -0.60 -0.02 -24.26
N ASP A 281 0.48 -0.29 -25.00
CA ASP A 281 0.71 -1.56 -25.68
C ASP A 281 0.80 -2.74 -24.69
N ARG A 282 -0.33 -3.45 -24.53
CA ARG A 282 -0.48 -4.66 -23.71
C ARG A 282 0.61 -5.71 -23.93
N SER A 283 1.36 -5.68 -25.05
CA SER A 283 2.40 -6.66 -25.33
C SER A 283 3.60 -6.60 -24.36
N ALA A 284 3.97 -5.41 -23.86
CA ALA A 284 5.09 -5.23 -22.95
C ALA A 284 4.77 -5.80 -21.55
N LEU A 285 3.61 -5.43 -21.00
CA LEU A 285 3.11 -5.93 -19.72
C LEU A 285 2.67 -7.39 -19.78
N LYS A 286 2.10 -7.85 -20.90
CA LYS A 286 1.87 -9.28 -21.16
C LYS A 286 3.18 -10.07 -21.14
N SER A 287 4.29 -9.55 -21.68
CA SER A 287 5.58 -10.26 -21.59
C SER A 287 6.13 -10.35 -20.15
N VAL A 288 5.79 -9.39 -19.29
CA VAL A 288 6.15 -9.40 -17.86
C VAL A 288 5.25 -10.41 -17.15
N MET A 289 3.94 -10.36 -17.37
CA MET A 289 2.96 -11.31 -16.82
C MET A 289 3.18 -12.75 -17.28
N ASP A 290 3.47 -12.97 -18.56
CA ASP A 290 3.75 -14.28 -19.18
C ASP A 290 5.06 -14.87 -18.63
N ARG A 291 6.09 -14.02 -18.38
CA ARG A 291 7.33 -14.44 -17.70
C ARG A 291 7.15 -14.70 -16.21
N MET A 292 6.17 -14.05 -15.58
CA MET A 292 5.82 -14.23 -14.18
C MET A 292 4.87 -15.42 -13.93
N GLN A 293 4.47 -16.16 -14.97
CA GLN A 293 3.47 -17.25 -14.89
C GLN A 293 2.22 -16.83 -14.09
N TRP A 294 1.80 -15.58 -14.24
CA TRP A 294 0.57 -15.07 -13.61
C TRP A 294 -0.64 -15.65 -14.32
N VAL A 295 -1.02 -16.85 -13.92
CA VAL A 295 -2.19 -17.54 -14.44
C VAL A 295 -3.41 -16.90 -13.78
N TRP A 296 -3.99 -15.93 -14.46
CA TRP A 296 -5.45 -15.83 -14.52
C TRP A 296 -5.94 -17.17 -15.09
N ALA A 297 -6.24 -18.14 -14.23
CA ALA A 297 -7.12 -19.22 -14.61
C ALA A 297 -8.53 -18.76 -14.18
N PRO A 298 -9.50 -18.76 -15.10
CA PRO A 298 -10.90 -18.55 -14.75
C PRO A 298 -11.42 -19.62 -13.79
#